data_AF-A0A3D1M916-F1
#
_entry.id   AF-A0A3D1M916-F1
#
_cell.length_a   1.000
_cell.length_b   1.000
_cell.length_c   1.000
_cell.angle_alpha   90.00
_cell.angle_beta   90.00
_cell.angle_gamma   90.00
#
_symmetry.space_group_name_H-M   'P 1'
#
loop_
_entity.id
_entity.type
_entity.pdbx_description
1 polymer ?
#
loop_
_entity_poly.entity_id
_entity_poly.type
_entity_poly.pdbx_seq_one_letter_code
_entity_poly.pdbx_strand_id
1 'polypeptide(L)'
;LKLFFSDYKNYYYLPVEDQAIHKSVAVYVDPEHREKAKASNCYQRVSGLFLPEPEELFSPAFRTGFHEHPLWFRPDGEFGKNSEKLSEYASALTARCLAAGGTFGT
;
A
#
# COMPACT_ATOMS: atom_id res chain seq x y z
N LEU A 1 5.19 -5.90 -1.92
CA LEU A 1 3.89 -5.21 -1.78
C LEU A 1 3.76 -4.12 -2.84
N LYS A 2 2.57 -3.53 -3.01
CA LYS A 2 2.28 -2.52 -4.02
C LYS A 2 1.87 -1.20 -3.35
N LEU A 3 2.50 -0.11 -3.77
CA LEU A 3 2.12 1.26 -3.43
C LEU A 3 1.22 1.80 -4.54
N PHE A 4 -0.06 1.99 -4.27
CA PHE A 4 -1.02 2.49 -5.26
C PHE A 4 -1.09 4.02 -5.26
N PHE A 5 -1.15 4.63 -6.44
CA PHE A 5 -1.27 6.08 -6.58
C PHE A 5 -2.72 6.47 -6.88
N SER A 6 -3.26 7.40 -6.08
CA SER A 6 -4.62 7.93 -6.24
C SER A 6 -4.78 8.73 -7.54
N ASP A 7 -3.75 9.47 -7.95
CA ASP A 7 -3.75 10.27 -9.18
C ASP A 7 -3.39 9.45 -10.44
N TYR A 8 -4.01 8.28 -10.61
CA TYR A 8 -3.70 7.35 -11.70
C TYR A 8 -3.85 7.96 -13.10
N LYS A 9 -4.67 9.01 -13.25
CA LYS A 9 -4.89 9.70 -14.53
C LYS A 9 -3.62 10.36 -15.06
N ASN A 10 -2.61 10.62 -14.22
CA ASN A 10 -1.32 11.18 -14.60
C ASN A 10 -0.20 10.14 -14.76
N TYR A 11 -0.56 8.87 -14.86
CA TYR A 11 0.39 7.77 -15.01
C TYR A 11 0.07 6.92 -16.25
N TYR A 12 1.12 6.27 -16.75
CA TYR A 12 1.04 5.12 -17.64
C TYR A 12 1.49 3.88 -16.86
N TYR A 13 0.93 2.74 -17.19
CA TYR A 13 1.37 1.44 -16.68
C TYR A 13 2.26 0.76 -17.72
N LEU A 14 3.34 0.15 -17.26
CA LEU A 14 4.26 -0.63 -18.07
C LEU A 14 4.00 -2.12 -17.80
N PRO A 15 3.38 -2.87 -18.74
CA PRO A 15 3.03 -4.27 -18.50
C PRO A 15 4.21 -5.21 -18.29
N VAL A 16 5.33 -4.96 -18.98
CA VAL A 16 6.53 -5.80 -18.91
C VAL A 16 7.23 -5.61 -17.57
N GLU A 17 7.39 -4.36 -17.14
CA GLU A 17 8.04 -4.00 -15.87
C GLU A 17 7.11 -4.12 -14.65
N ASP A 18 5.80 -4.24 -14.87
CA ASP A 18 4.75 -4.29 -13.84
C ASP A 18 4.80 -3.12 -12.86
N GLN A 19 4.84 -1.90 -13.41
CA GLN A 19 4.89 -0.67 -12.62
C GLN A 19 4.25 0.51 -13.35
N ALA A 20 3.79 1.48 -12.57
CA ALA A 20 3.30 2.75 -13.07
C ALA A 20 4.41 3.82 -13.10
N ILE A 21 4.40 4.63 -14.16
CA ILE A 21 5.30 5.76 -14.36
C ILE A 21 4.51 7.02 -14.67
N HIS A 22 4.94 8.16 -14.11
CA HIS A 22 4.28 9.44 -14.35
C HIS A 22 4.45 9.87 -15.82
N LYS A 23 3.47 10.60 -16.37
CA LYS A 23 3.46 11.08 -17.77
C LYS A 23 4.75 11.81 -18.19
N SER A 24 5.36 12.57 -17.28
CA SER A 24 6.60 13.30 -17.56
C SER A 24 7.79 12.38 -17.83
N VAL A 25 7.80 11.17 -17.26
CA VAL A 25 8.83 10.15 -17.47
C VAL A 25 8.44 9.24 -18.63
N ALA A 26 7.15 9.00 -18.82
CA ALA A 26 6.64 8.14 -19.89
C ALA A 26 7.05 8.61 -21.29
N VAL A 27 7.39 9.90 -21.48
CA VAL A 27 7.88 10.43 -22.77
C VAL A 27 9.08 9.65 -23.34
N TYR A 28 9.86 8.98 -22.47
CA TYR A 28 11.03 8.19 -22.86
C TYR A 28 10.71 6.71 -23.10
N VAL A 29 9.44 6.30 -23.01
CA VAL A 29 8.99 4.93 -23.24
C VAL A 29 8.16 4.86 -24.51
N ASP A 30 8.45 3.88 -25.34
CA ASP A 30 7.72 3.61 -26.58
C ASP A 30 6.21 3.41 -26.30
N PRO A 31 5.31 4.07 -27.05
CA PRO A 31 3.86 3.91 -26.92
C PRO A 31 3.36 2.47 -26.93
N GLU A 32 4.01 1.54 -27.65
CA GLU A 32 3.62 0.13 -27.71
C GLU A 32 3.89 -0.62 -26.39
N HIS A 33 4.80 -0.09 -25.58
CA HIS A 33 5.24 -0.71 -24.32
C HIS A 33 4.56 -0.11 -23.08
N ARG A 34 3.57 0.78 -23.27
CA ARG A 34 2.86 1.44 -22.17
C ARG A 34 1.36 1.48 -22.43
N GLU A 35 0.57 1.36 -21.37
CA GLU A 35 -0.88 1.52 -21.41
C GLU A 35 -1.34 2.61 -20.44
N LYS A 36 -2.52 3.20 -20.69
CA LYS A 36 -3.08 4.19 -19.74
C LYS A 36 -3.30 3.51 -18.40
N ALA A 37 -2.78 4.11 -17.33
CA ALA A 37 -2.99 3.57 -16.00
C ALA A 37 -4.48 3.65 -15.60
N LYS A 38 -4.92 2.62 -14.89
CA LYS A 38 -6.19 2.48 -14.19
C LYS A 38 -5.88 2.49 -12.69
N ALA A 39 -6.87 2.79 -11.86
CA ALA A 39 -6.67 2.74 -10.41
C ALA A 39 -6.12 1.38 -9.92
N SER A 40 -6.53 0.28 -10.56
CA SER A 40 -6.10 -1.08 -10.21
C SER A 40 -4.69 -1.50 -10.66
N ASN A 41 -4.08 -0.82 -11.63
CA ASN A 41 -2.71 -1.11 -12.09
C ASN A 41 -1.74 0.06 -11.82
N CYS A 42 -2.21 1.19 -11.29
CA CYS A 42 -1.37 2.34 -11.00
C CYS A 42 -0.62 2.16 -9.67
N TYR A 43 0.45 1.36 -9.70
CA TYR A 43 1.26 1.10 -8.52
C TYR A 43 2.75 0.95 -8.80
N GLN A 44 3.55 1.00 -7.74
CA GLN A 44 4.93 0.54 -7.74
C GLN A 44 5.11 -0.65 -6.79
N ARG A 45 5.91 -1.64 -7.22
CA ARG A 45 6.30 -2.76 -6.37
C ARG A 45 7.40 -2.31 -5.41
N VAL A 46 7.19 -2.58 -4.12
CA VAL A 46 8.16 -2.30 -3.07
C VAL A 46 8.41 -3.58 -2.27
N SER A 47 9.70 -3.90 -2.13
CA SER A 47 10.20 -5.03 -1.35
C SER A 47 10.88 -4.53 -0.09
N GLY A 48 10.83 -5.33 0.99
CA GLY A 48 11.39 -4.96 2.27
C GLY A 48 10.60 -5.54 3.44
N LEU A 49 10.86 -5.01 4.63
CA LEU A 49 10.10 -5.31 5.85
C LEU A 49 8.82 -4.47 5.88
N PHE A 50 7.70 -5.13 6.16
CA PHE A 50 6.41 -4.47 6.33
C PHE A 50 5.67 -5.05 7.51
N LEU A 51 4.91 -4.21 8.18
CA LEU A 51 4.03 -4.61 9.27
C LEU A 51 2.58 -4.42 8.84
N PRO A 52 1.68 -5.37 9.17
CA PRO A 52 0.27 -5.26 8.82
C PRO A 52 -0.40 -4.21 9.69
N GLU A 53 -1.34 -3.46 9.13
CA GLU A 53 -2.19 -2.52 9.85
C GLU A 53 -3.67 -2.78 9.50
N PRO A 54 -4.57 -2.72 10.50
CA PRO A 54 -6.00 -3.01 10.29
C PRO A 54 -6.71 -1.92 9.49
N GLU A 55 -6.25 -0.68 9.62
CA GLU A 55 -6.68 0.53 8.93
C GLU A 55 -5.44 1.37 8.59
N GLU A 56 -5.59 2.40 7.75
CA GLU A 56 -4.47 3.25 7.33
C GLU A 56 -4.07 4.20 8.47
N LEU A 57 -3.24 3.70 9.39
CA LEU A 57 -2.67 4.44 10.51
C LEU A 57 -1.40 5.16 10.06
N PHE A 58 -0.60 4.51 9.22
CA PHE A 58 0.68 5.01 8.76
C PHE A 58 0.71 5.20 7.25
N SER A 59 1.22 6.36 6.82
CA SER A 59 1.38 6.67 5.40
C SER A 59 2.84 6.55 4.97
N PRO A 60 3.12 6.00 3.77
CA PRO A 60 2.16 5.45 2.81
C PRO A 60 1.71 4.02 3.16
N ALA A 61 0.44 3.72 2.87
CA ALA A 61 -0.10 2.36 2.96
C ALA A 61 0.16 1.54 1.69
N PHE A 62 0.43 0.26 1.89
CA PHE A 62 0.75 -0.72 0.86
C PHE A 62 -0.26 -1.85 0.88
N ARG A 63 -0.48 -2.48 -0.28
CA ARG A 63 -1.45 -3.57 -0.45
C ARG A 63 -0.87 -4.68 -1.34
N THR A 64 -1.44 -5.88 -1.29
CA THR A 64 -1.11 -6.97 -2.24
C THR A 64 -1.82 -6.78 -3.58
N GLY A 65 -3.02 -6.19 -3.55
CA GLY A 65 -3.85 -5.81 -4.69
C GLY A 65 -4.69 -4.57 -4.36
N PHE A 66 -5.37 -4.00 -5.37
CA PHE A 66 -5.98 -2.67 -5.25
C PHE A 66 -7.07 -2.58 -4.16
N HIS A 67 -7.89 -3.62 -4.00
CA HIS A 67 -8.91 -3.71 -2.95
C HIS A 67 -8.56 -4.74 -1.87
N GLU A 68 -7.31 -5.23 -1.85
CA GLU A 68 -6.90 -6.28 -0.93
C GLU A 68 -6.60 -5.72 0.46
N HIS A 69 -6.91 -6.54 1.46
CA HIS A 69 -6.59 -6.32 2.87
C HIS A 69 -5.82 -7.54 3.41
N PRO A 70 -5.04 -7.42 4.50
CA PRO A 70 -4.82 -6.20 5.29
C PRO A 70 -3.97 -5.16 4.57
N LEU A 71 -3.97 -3.94 5.11
CA LEU A 71 -3.03 -2.90 4.71
C LEU A 71 -1.68 -3.17 5.36
N TRP A 72 -0.65 -2.53 4.84
CA TRP A 72 0.71 -2.69 5.29
C TRP A 72 1.40 -1.33 5.30
N PHE A 73 2.25 -1.08 6.28
CA PHE A 73 3.16 0.04 6.25
C PHE A 73 4.60 -0.45 6.38
N ARG A 74 5.54 0.41 5.97
CA ARG A 74 6.97 0.16 6.16
C ARG A 74 7.43 0.91 7.40
N PRO A 75 7.83 0.22 8.48
CA PRO A 75 8.41 0.90 9.64
C PRO A 75 9.74 1.55 9.25
N ASP A 76 9.94 2.78 9.70
CA ASP A 76 11.23 3.46 9.63
C ASP A 76 12.16 2.96 10.75
N GLY A 77 13.46 3.30 10.67
CA GLY A 77 14.46 2.83 11.64
C GLY A 77 14.22 3.29 13.08
N GLU A 78 13.42 4.34 13.29
CA GLU A 78 13.09 4.88 14.60
C GLU A 78 11.72 4.39 15.11
N PHE A 79 10.97 3.62 14.31
CA PHE A 79 9.64 3.12 14.67
C PHE A 79 9.65 2.38 16.01
N GLY A 80 10.65 1.51 16.22
CA GLY A 80 10.80 0.74 17.46
C GLY A 80 11.20 1.57 18.69
N LYS A 81 11.59 2.84 18.52
CA LYS A 81 11.97 3.75 19.62
C LYS A 81 10.90 4.78 19.94
N ASN A 82 9.90 4.95 19.05
CA ASN A 82 8.84 5.92 19.22
C ASN A 82 7.67 5.30 19.99
N SER A 83 7.57 5.60 21.28
CA SER A 83 6.52 5.07 22.15
C SER A 83 5.11 5.49 21.74
N GLU A 84 4.94 6.67 21.15
CA GLU A 84 3.64 7.16 20.67
C GLU A 84 3.14 6.31 19.49
N LYS A 85 3.98 6.15 18.47
CA LYS A 85 3.67 5.30 17.31
C LYS A 85 3.41 3.84 17.71
N LEU A 86 4.20 3.30 18.64
CA LEU A 86 4.02 1.94 19.15
C LEU A 86 2.71 1.79 19.93
N SER A 87 2.36 2.78 20.76
CA SER A 87 1.11 2.79 21.53
C SER A 87 -0.11 2.85 20.60
N GLU A 88 -0.07 3.73 19.59
CA GLU A 88 -1.10 3.83 18.56
C GLU A 88 -1.29 2.51 17.81
N TYR A 89 -0.18 1.92 17.34
CA TYR A 89 -0.21 0.63 16.64
C TYR A 89 -0.74 -0.51 17.51
N ALA A 90 -0.27 -0.63 18.75
CA ALA A 90 -0.72 -1.66 19.69
C ALA A 90 -2.21 -1.50 20.05
N SER A 91 -2.67 -0.26 20.20
CA SER A 91 -4.09 0.04 20.47
C SER A 91 -4.98 -0.40 19.31
N ALA A 92 -4.58 -0.10 18.07
CA ALA A 92 -5.32 -0.51 16.88
C ALA A 92 -5.37 -2.03 16.71
N LEU A 93 -4.27 -2.73 16.94
CA LEU A 93 -4.24 -4.20 16.93
C LEU A 93 -5.12 -4.80 18.02
N THR A 94 -5.06 -4.26 19.24
CA THR A 94 -5.88 -4.74 20.36
C THR A 94 -7.37 -4.55 20.08
N ALA A 95 -7.76 -3.37 19.58
CA ALA A 95 -9.14 -3.11 19.18
C ALA A 95 -9.62 -4.09 18.10
N ARG A 96 -8.77 -4.40 17.12
CA ARG A 96 -9.08 -5.37 16.06
C ARG A 96 -9.25 -6.80 16.61
N CYS A 97 -8.38 -7.23 17.52
CA CYS A 97 -8.46 -8.54 18.16
C CYS A 97 -9.74 -8.69 19.00
N LEU A 98 -10.10 -7.65 19.76
CA LEU A 98 -11.33 -7.63 20.55
C LEU A 98 -12.58 -7.70 19.66
N ALA A 99 -12.61 -6.96 18.55
CA ALA A 99 -13.71 -6.99 17.60
C ALA A 99 -13.86 -8.36 16.90
N ALA A 100 -12.75 -9.05 16.60
CA ALA A 100 -12.78 -10.38 15.98
C ALA A 100 -13.25 -11.49 16.93
N GLY A 101 -13.15 -11.29 18.26
CA GLY A 101 -13.62 -12.24 19.27
C GLY A 101 -15.14 -12.28 19.47
N GLY A 102 -15.91 -11.42 18.79
CA GLY A 102 -17.36 -11.27 18.95
C GLY A 102 -18.25 -12.21 18.15
N THR A 103 -17.70 -13.09 17.31
CA THR A 103 -18.47 -14.09 16.55
C THR A 103 -18.25 -15.48 17.13
N PHE A 104 -18.72 -15.71 18.36
CA PHE A 104 -19.13 -17.05 18.79
C PHE A 104 -20.65 -17.11 18.64
N GLY A 105 -21.10 -18.08 17.84
CA GLY A 105 -22.44 -18.12 17.27
C GLY A 105 -23.59 -18.23 18.27
N THR A 106 -24.74 -17.81 17.79
CA THR A 106 -26.07 -18.34 18.11
C THR A 106 -26.71 -18.78 16.81
#